data_AF-A0A9E5F1F8-F1
#
_entry.id   AF-A0A9E5F1F8-F1
#
_cell.length_a   1.000
_cell.length_b   1.000
_cell.length_c   1.000
_cell.angle_alpha   90.00
_cell.angle_beta   90.00
_cell.angle_gamma   90.00
#
_symmetry.space_group_name_H-M   'P 1'
#
loop_
_entity.id
_entity.type
_entity.pdbx_description
1 polymer ?
#
loop_
_entity_poly.entity_id
_entity_poly.type
_entity_poly.pdbx_seq_one_letter_code
_entity_poly.pdbx_strand_id
1 'polypeptide(L)'
;VLEFDSQPLWQIVWGLNKFSNNFVADQLMKKIGAEMWGPPGTLQKGLATVQDVLEDIGISKNAYTIADGSGLTRSTQVTPRQILRVLVSAHRDFGIYPEFLSSLGVSGEDGTLRNRLPTSAGMNVLRGKTGSLDGVASLAGYVPSKDGELLAFAILLNDPQVKYGKMTGWVDQIARGIRDITRK
;
A
#
# COMPACT_ATOMS: atom_id res chain seq x y z
N VAL A 1 33.24 2.67 -21.48
CA VAL A 1 32.18 3.17 -20.58
C VAL A 1 31.80 2.00 -19.69
N LEU A 2 31.85 2.16 -18.37
CA LEU A 2 31.36 1.15 -17.43
C LEU A 2 29.90 1.50 -17.13
N GLU A 3 28.99 0.57 -17.41
CA GLU A 3 27.57 0.70 -17.10
C GLU A 3 27.20 -0.30 -16.01
N PHE A 4 26.34 0.13 -15.08
CA PHE A 4 25.82 -0.71 -14.02
C PHE A 4 24.30 -0.53 -13.94
N ASP A 5 23.60 -1.60 -14.28
CA ASP A 5 22.14 -1.62 -14.27
C ASP A 5 21.59 -1.84 -12.85
N SER A 6 20.44 -1.25 -12.58
CA SER A 6 19.71 -1.52 -11.36
C SER A 6 19.13 -2.93 -11.37
N GLN A 7 18.64 -3.37 -10.21
CA GLN A 7 17.70 -4.49 -10.16
C GLN A 7 16.44 -4.17 -11.01
N PRO A 8 15.71 -5.18 -11.50
CA PRO A 8 14.46 -4.97 -12.22
C PRO A 8 13.40 -4.31 -11.32
N LEU A 9 12.47 -3.57 -11.94
CA LEU A 9 11.49 -2.75 -11.21
C LEU A 9 10.66 -3.54 -10.19
N TRP A 10 10.24 -4.76 -10.53
CA TRP A 10 9.45 -5.61 -9.62
C TRP A 10 10.20 -5.89 -8.31
N GLN A 11 11.53 -6.05 -8.36
CA GLN A 11 12.36 -6.32 -7.18
C GLN A 11 12.57 -5.05 -6.35
N ILE A 12 12.67 -3.89 -7.00
CA ILE A 12 12.71 -2.59 -6.33
C ILE A 12 11.38 -2.34 -5.60
N VAL A 13 10.24 -2.58 -6.26
CA VAL A 13 8.90 -2.45 -5.65
C VAL A 13 8.69 -3.46 -4.54
N TRP A 14 9.15 -4.70 -4.70
CA TRP A 14 9.16 -5.71 -3.65
C TRP A 14 9.89 -5.22 -2.40
N GLY A 15 11.13 -4.73 -2.56
CA GLY A 15 11.92 -4.20 -1.45
C GLY A 15 11.26 -2.97 -0.81
N LEU A 16 10.72 -2.06 -1.63
CA LEU A 16 9.98 -0.90 -1.15
C LEU A 16 8.82 -1.31 -0.25
N ASN A 17 7.95 -2.21 -0.72
CA ASN A 17 6.72 -2.56 -0.02
C ASN A 17 6.98 -3.42 1.23
N LYS A 18 7.87 -4.41 1.16
CA LYS A 18 8.21 -5.27 2.30
C LYS A 18 8.82 -4.49 3.46
N PHE A 19 9.73 -3.57 3.16
CA PHE A 19 10.50 -2.84 4.18
C PHE A 19 10.00 -1.41 4.41
N SER A 20 8.97 -0.97 3.67
CA SER A 20 8.43 0.39 3.71
C SER A 20 9.51 1.46 3.48
N ASN A 21 10.31 1.30 2.41
CA ASN A 21 11.43 2.19 2.15
C ASN A 21 10.99 3.52 1.51
N ASN A 22 10.93 4.57 2.33
CA ASN A 22 10.48 5.90 1.92
C ASN A 22 11.38 6.52 0.84
N PHE A 23 12.70 6.35 0.95
CA PHE A 23 13.63 6.89 -0.05
C PHE A 23 13.35 6.29 -1.42
N VAL A 24 13.20 4.97 -1.51
CA VAL A 24 12.89 4.29 -2.78
C VAL A 24 11.54 4.75 -3.33
N ALA A 25 10.53 4.94 -2.47
CA ALA A 25 9.22 5.44 -2.90
C ALA A 25 9.30 6.84 -3.54
N ASP A 26 10.04 7.77 -2.92
CA ASP A 26 10.19 9.12 -3.46
C ASP A 26 11.07 9.16 -4.72
N GLN A 27 12.06 8.27 -4.83
CA GLN A 27 12.84 8.13 -6.08
C GLN A 27 11.99 7.54 -7.22
N LEU A 28 11.19 6.51 -6.96
CA LEU A 28 10.28 5.96 -7.95
C LEU A 28 9.24 6.99 -8.40
N MET A 29 8.71 7.81 -7.49
CA MET A 29 7.79 8.90 -7.81
C MET A 29 8.41 9.87 -8.82
N LYS A 30 9.65 10.31 -8.58
CA LYS A 30 10.38 11.20 -9.49
C LYS A 30 10.73 10.51 -10.80
N LYS A 31 11.11 9.23 -10.76
CA LYS A 31 11.45 8.45 -11.95
C LYS A 31 10.25 8.30 -12.87
N ILE A 32 9.09 7.91 -12.35
CA ILE A 32 7.84 7.83 -13.11
C ILE A 32 7.50 9.19 -13.73
N GLY A 33 7.67 10.28 -12.97
CA GLY A 33 7.51 11.63 -13.49
C GLY A 33 8.47 11.96 -14.66
N ALA A 34 9.71 11.49 -14.61
CA ALA A 34 10.67 11.66 -15.70
C ALA A 34 10.28 10.86 -16.95
N GLU A 35 9.79 9.63 -16.77
CA GLU A 35 9.36 8.76 -17.87
C GLU A 35 8.14 9.33 -18.60
N MET A 36 7.16 9.83 -17.85
CA MET A 36 5.90 10.31 -18.43
C MET A 36 5.99 11.75 -18.97
N TRP A 37 6.77 12.61 -18.32
CA TRP A 37 6.79 14.05 -18.60
C TRP A 37 8.19 14.57 -18.98
N GLY A 38 9.12 13.67 -19.31
CA GLY A 38 10.50 13.95 -19.68
C GLY A 38 11.42 14.33 -18.50
N PRO A 39 12.76 14.27 -18.66
CA PRO A 39 13.71 14.65 -17.64
C PRO A 39 13.74 16.18 -17.40
N PRO A 40 14.21 16.64 -16.22
CA PRO A 40 14.53 15.85 -15.03
C PRO A 40 13.27 15.32 -14.34
N GLY A 41 13.44 14.23 -13.56
CA GLY A 41 12.38 13.68 -12.71
C GLY A 41 12.11 14.57 -11.50
N THR A 42 10.89 15.05 -11.37
CA THR A 42 10.47 15.91 -10.26
C THR A 42 9.28 15.32 -9.53
N LEU A 43 9.11 15.72 -8.26
CA LEU A 43 7.96 15.31 -7.47
C LEU A 43 6.65 15.76 -8.14
N GLN A 44 6.59 16.99 -8.67
CA GLN A 44 5.41 17.51 -9.35
C GLN A 44 5.00 16.64 -10.56
N LYS A 45 5.96 16.19 -11.38
CA LYS A 45 5.68 15.30 -12.52
C LYS A 45 5.22 13.91 -12.06
N GLY A 46 5.79 13.40 -10.96
CA GLY A 46 5.34 12.16 -10.33
C GLY A 46 3.90 12.26 -9.83
N LEU A 47 3.57 13.33 -9.11
CA LEU A 47 2.22 13.58 -8.61
C LEU A 47 1.19 13.75 -9.74
N ALA A 48 1.57 14.42 -10.83
CA ALA A 48 0.72 14.52 -12.02
C ALA A 48 0.43 13.13 -12.61
N THR A 49 1.44 12.27 -12.71
CA THR A 49 1.26 10.89 -13.20
C THR A 49 0.35 10.07 -12.28
N VAL A 50 0.52 10.18 -10.96
CA VAL A 50 -0.37 9.52 -9.99
C VAL A 50 -1.80 10.05 -10.13
N GLN A 51 -1.98 11.35 -10.38
CA GLN A 51 -3.29 11.93 -10.62
C GLN A 51 -3.96 11.34 -11.85
N ASP A 52 -3.25 11.21 -12.97
CA ASP A 52 -3.79 10.61 -14.18
C ASP A 52 -4.29 9.17 -13.91
N VAL A 53 -3.48 8.36 -13.23
CA VAL A 53 -3.84 6.99 -12.83
C VAL A 53 -5.06 6.96 -11.90
N LEU A 54 -5.16 7.89 -10.95
CA LEU A 54 -6.29 7.97 -10.03
C LEU A 54 -7.58 8.42 -10.74
N GLU A 55 -7.47 9.34 -11.70
CA GLU A 55 -8.59 9.78 -12.54
C GLU A 55 -9.11 8.63 -13.41
N ASP A 56 -8.22 7.81 -14.00
CA ASP A 56 -8.57 6.63 -14.80
C ASP A 56 -9.39 5.59 -14.02
N ILE A 57 -9.12 5.45 -12.71
CA ILE A 57 -9.89 4.56 -11.82
C ILE A 57 -11.07 5.28 -11.14
N GLY A 58 -11.43 6.46 -11.64
CA GLY A 58 -12.62 7.23 -11.26
C GLY A 58 -12.49 8.01 -9.94
N ILE A 59 -11.26 8.25 -9.46
CA ILE A 59 -11.00 9.09 -8.28
C ILE A 59 -10.63 10.49 -8.76
N SER A 60 -11.55 11.44 -8.57
CA SER A 60 -11.30 12.84 -8.93
C SER A 60 -10.15 13.46 -8.13
N LYS A 61 -9.31 14.26 -8.80
CA LYS A 61 -8.22 15.03 -8.19
C LYS A 61 -8.61 15.89 -6.99
N ASN A 62 -9.87 16.34 -6.92
CA ASN A 62 -10.36 17.17 -5.81
C ASN A 62 -10.79 16.35 -4.59
N ALA A 63 -10.74 15.01 -4.67
CA ALA A 63 -11.21 14.12 -3.61
C ALA A 63 -10.08 13.65 -2.67
N TYR A 64 -8.82 13.98 -2.95
CA TYR A 64 -7.67 13.56 -2.16
C TYR A 64 -6.56 14.62 -2.20
N THR A 65 -5.59 14.46 -1.31
CA THR A 65 -4.31 15.17 -1.36
C THR A 65 -3.19 14.14 -1.28
N ILE A 66 -2.27 14.14 -2.23
CA ILE A 66 -1.02 13.35 -2.17
C ILE A 66 0.12 14.34 -2.29
N ALA A 67 1.00 14.37 -1.31
CA ALA A 67 2.08 15.36 -1.24
C ALA A 67 3.48 14.77 -1.42
N ASP A 68 3.64 13.45 -1.30
CA ASP A 68 4.88 12.72 -1.57
C ASP A 68 4.59 11.27 -2.01
N GLY A 69 5.63 10.50 -2.38
CA GLY A 69 5.47 9.10 -2.76
C GLY A 69 5.51 8.14 -1.57
N SER A 70 6.15 8.54 -0.48
CA SER A 70 6.35 7.71 0.71
C SER A 70 5.21 7.77 1.73
N GLY A 71 4.39 8.82 1.72
CA GLY A 71 3.37 9.07 2.75
C GLY A 71 3.94 9.60 4.07
N LEU A 72 5.15 10.17 4.06
CA LEU A 72 5.79 10.73 5.26
C LEU A 72 5.17 12.07 5.68
N THR A 73 4.68 12.82 4.70
CA THR A 73 3.98 14.07 4.96
C THR A 73 2.60 13.86 5.59
N ARG A 74 2.29 14.67 6.60
CA ARG A 74 0.96 14.72 7.23
C ARG A 74 -0.10 15.39 6.34
N SER A 75 0.32 15.99 5.22
CA SER A 75 -0.59 16.65 4.28
C SER A 75 -1.31 15.66 3.36
N THR A 76 -0.84 14.42 3.25
CA THR A 76 -1.50 13.39 2.44
C THR A 76 -2.82 12.99 3.09
N GLN A 77 -3.91 13.11 2.33
CA GLN A 77 -5.28 12.82 2.74
C GLN A 77 -5.94 11.93 1.71
N VAL A 78 -6.27 10.71 2.13
CA VAL A 78 -6.99 9.71 1.33
C VAL A 78 -8.03 9.03 2.21
N THR A 79 -9.11 8.57 1.59
CA THR A 79 -10.17 7.80 2.24
C THR A 79 -9.93 6.30 2.08
N PRO A 80 -10.45 5.45 2.99
CA PRO A 80 -10.39 4.00 2.80
C PRO A 80 -11.02 3.54 1.47
N ARG A 81 -12.08 4.23 1.03
CA ARG A 81 -12.77 3.92 -0.25
C ARG A 81 -11.88 4.17 -1.47
N GLN A 82 -11.02 5.18 -1.44
CA GLN A 82 -10.05 5.43 -2.52
C GLN A 82 -8.97 4.35 -2.55
N ILE A 83 -8.43 3.96 -1.39
CA ILE A 83 -7.47 2.85 -1.30
C ILE A 83 -8.10 1.56 -1.81
N LEU A 84 -9.35 1.27 -1.44
CA LEU A 84 -10.09 0.11 -1.95
C LEU A 84 -10.22 0.13 -3.48
N ARG A 85 -10.50 1.29 -4.08
CA ARG A 85 -10.55 1.40 -5.55
C ARG A 85 -9.20 1.10 -6.20
N VAL A 86 -8.10 1.60 -5.63
CA VAL A 86 -6.74 1.29 -6.12
C VAL A 86 -6.48 -0.22 -6.04
N LEU A 87 -6.76 -0.86 -4.91
CA LEU A 87 -6.59 -2.30 -4.74
C LEU A 87 -7.47 -3.10 -5.71
N VAL A 88 -8.75 -2.76 -5.84
CA VAL A 88 -9.65 -3.44 -6.79
C VAL A 88 -9.20 -3.25 -8.23
N SER A 89 -8.69 -2.07 -8.60
CA SER A 89 -8.12 -1.84 -9.93
C SER A 89 -6.88 -2.70 -10.16
N ALA A 90 -5.95 -2.72 -9.22
CA ALA A 90 -4.74 -3.53 -9.29
C ALA A 90 -5.07 -5.03 -9.39
N HIS A 91 -6.11 -5.51 -8.68
CA HIS A 91 -6.55 -6.90 -8.75
C HIS A 91 -7.11 -7.31 -10.12
N ARG A 92 -7.70 -6.37 -10.86
CA ARG A 92 -8.29 -6.64 -12.18
C ARG A 92 -7.26 -6.64 -13.31
N ASP A 93 -6.07 -6.10 -13.07
CA ASP A 93 -4.99 -6.04 -14.04
C ASP A 93 -3.99 -7.18 -13.81
N PHE A 94 -4.14 -8.26 -14.59
CA PHE A 94 -3.28 -9.44 -14.48
C PHE A 94 -1.82 -9.17 -14.89
N GLY A 95 -1.53 -8.07 -15.59
CA GLY A 95 -0.17 -7.68 -15.95
C GLY A 95 0.65 -7.08 -14.80
N ILE A 96 -0.02 -6.65 -13.72
CA ILE A 96 0.63 -6.05 -12.55
C ILE A 96 0.29 -6.77 -11.24
N TYR A 97 -0.86 -7.45 -11.18
CA TYR A 97 -1.39 -8.00 -9.94
C TYR A 97 -0.45 -9.01 -9.25
N PRO A 98 0.15 -10.00 -9.95
CA PRO A 98 1.00 -11.01 -9.30
C PRO A 98 2.21 -10.38 -8.59
N GLU A 99 2.92 -9.49 -9.28
CA GLU A 99 4.08 -8.76 -8.76
C GLU A 99 3.65 -7.82 -7.63
N PHE A 100 2.55 -7.08 -7.80
CA PHE A 100 2.01 -6.22 -6.75
C PHE A 100 1.66 -7.02 -5.49
N LEU A 101 0.89 -8.10 -5.61
CA LEU A 101 0.50 -8.95 -4.50
C LEU A 101 1.70 -9.60 -3.79
N SER A 102 2.72 -10.01 -4.56
CA SER A 102 3.95 -10.60 -3.99
C SER A 102 4.81 -9.58 -3.24
N SER A 103 4.73 -8.29 -3.62
CA SER A 103 5.44 -7.20 -2.95
C SER A 103 4.86 -6.85 -1.57
N LEU A 104 3.56 -7.10 -1.34
CA LEU A 104 2.90 -6.80 -0.06
C LEU A 104 3.38 -7.71 1.07
N GLY A 105 3.49 -7.19 2.29
CA GLY A 105 3.89 -7.95 3.46
C GLY A 105 2.91 -9.08 3.77
N VAL A 106 3.42 -10.22 4.23
CA VAL A 106 2.65 -11.42 4.57
C VAL A 106 2.49 -11.51 6.09
N SER A 107 1.25 -11.59 6.56
CA SER A 107 0.92 -11.66 7.99
C SER A 107 1.60 -12.83 8.68
N GLY A 108 2.42 -12.55 9.69
CA GLY A 108 3.13 -13.55 10.49
C GLY A 108 4.41 -14.11 9.85
N GLU A 109 4.79 -13.65 8.65
CA GLU A 109 5.89 -14.25 7.89
C GLU A 109 6.97 -13.23 7.50
N ASP A 110 6.59 -12.10 6.89
CA ASP A 110 7.59 -11.19 6.32
C ASP A 110 7.23 -9.69 6.36
N GLY A 111 8.22 -8.89 5.94
CA GLY A 111 8.12 -7.43 5.90
C GLY A 111 7.71 -6.83 7.24
N THR A 112 6.94 -5.75 7.18
CA THR A 112 6.40 -5.05 8.37
C THR A 112 5.29 -5.83 9.08
N LEU A 113 4.85 -6.97 8.55
CA LEU A 113 3.82 -7.84 9.13
C LEU A 113 4.39 -9.13 9.74
N ARG A 114 5.71 -9.36 9.69
CA ARG A 114 6.37 -10.59 10.17
C ARG A 114 5.96 -11.01 11.58
N ASN A 115 5.78 -10.06 12.50
CA ASN A 115 5.40 -10.32 13.89
C ASN A 115 3.95 -9.93 14.21
N ARG A 116 3.12 -9.69 13.18
CA ARG A 116 1.73 -9.23 13.31
C ARG A 116 0.79 -10.24 12.68
N LEU A 117 -0.40 -10.38 13.27
CA LEU A 117 -1.47 -11.23 12.73
C LEU A 117 -0.98 -12.66 12.40
N PRO A 118 -0.30 -13.37 13.33
CA PRO A 118 0.18 -14.72 13.05
C PRO A 118 -0.99 -15.64 12.69
N THR A 119 -0.78 -16.49 11.70
CA THR A 119 -1.76 -17.48 11.25
C THR A 119 -1.21 -18.89 11.45
N SER A 120 -2.09 -19.87 11.67
CA SER A 120 -1.71 -21.27 11.68
C SER A 120 -1.48 -21.75 10.25
N ALA A 121 -0.26 -22.19 9.94
CA ALA A 121 0.19 -22.88 8.72
C ALA A 121 -0.68 -22.64 7.46
N GLY A 122 -0.49 -21.50 6.79
CA GLY A 122 -0.93 -21.27 5.41
C GLY A 122 -2.42 -20.98 5.18
N MET A 123 -3.27 -21.05 6.21
CA MET A 123 -4.69 -20.72 6.08
C MET A 123 -4.95 -19.25 6.44
N ASN A 124 -5.78 -18.60 5.63
CA ASN A 124 -6.27 -17.23 5.84
C ASN A 124 -5.20 -16.15 6.00
N VAL A 125 -4.12 -16.29 5.23
CA VAL A 125 -2.98 -15.37 5.22
C VAL A 125 -3.37 -14.04 4.60
N LEU A 126 -3.18 -12.97 5.35
CA LEU A 126 -3.38 -11.60 4.89
C LEU A 126 -2.11 -11.09 4.22
N ARG A 127 -2.28 -10.40 3.09
CA ARG A 127 -1.20 -9.65 2.45
C ARG A 127 -1.53 -8.17 2.45
N GLY A 128 -0.65 -7.35 2.98
CA GLY A 128 -0.93 -5.93 3.10
C GLY A 128 0.27 -5.02 3.27
N LYS A 129 0.01 -3.73 3.10
CA LYS A 129 0.94 -2.64 3.37
C LYS A 129 0.54 -1.94 4.66
N THR A 130 1.50 -1.79 5.56
CA THR A 130 1.33 -1.02 6.80
C THR A 130 1.67 0.45 6.56
N GLY A 131 1.00 1.34 7.30
CA GLY A 131 1.38 2.75 7.44
C GLY A 131 1.44 3.14 8.92
N SER A 132 2.41 3.99 9.26
CA SER A 132 2.74 4.33 10.64
C SER A 132 3.35 5.71 10.73
N LEU A 133 2.66 6.63 11.43
CA LEU A 133 3.18 7.92 11.85
C LEU A 133 2.72 8.15 13.29
N ASP A 134 3.26 9.17 13.96
CA ASP A 134 2.76 9.55 15.27
C ASP A 134 1.28 9.99 15.19
N GLY A 135 0.42 9.32 15.95
CA GLY A 135 -1.03 9.46 15.90
C GLY A 135 -1.72 8.83 14.68
N VAL A 136 -1.04 7.95 13.92
CA VAL A 136 -1.60 7.29 12.72
C VAL A 136 -1.21 5.80 12.68
N ALA A 137 -2.18 4.94 12.43
CA ALA A 137 -1.93 3.55 12.07
C ALA A 137 -2.86 3.12 10.93
N SER A 138 -2.30 2.44 9.93
CA SER A 138 -3.07 1.91 8.81
C SER A 138 -2.60 0.54 8.36
N LEU A 139 -3.53 -0.20 7.76
CA LEU A 139 -3.28 -1.46 7.09
C LEU A 139 -4.27 -1.59 5.92
N ALA A 140 -3.75 -1.87 4.73
CA ALA A 140 -4.57 -2.11 3.56
C ALA A 140 -3.98 -3.25 2.72
N GLY A 141 -4.83 -4.00 2.03
CA GLY A 141 -4.42 -5.11 1.20
C GLY A 141 -5.53 -6.12 0.95
N TYR A 142 -5.18 -7.39 0.91
CA TYR A 142 -6.08 -8.49 0.60
C TYR A 142 -6.05 -9.56 1.69
N VAL A 143 -7.20 -10.20 1.90
CA VAL A 143 -7.35 -11.34 2.81
C VAL A 143 -8.46 -12.25 2.31
N PRO A 144 -8.29 -13.58 2.31
CA PRO A 144 -9.43 -14.47 2.11
C PRO A 144 -10.34 -14.40 3.35
N SER A 145 -11.64 -14.28 3.10
CA SER A 145 -12.69 -14.44 4.10
C SER A 145 -12.72 -15.88 4.62
N LYS A 146 -13.50 -16.12 5.68
CA LYS A 146 -13.68 -17.45 6.25
C LYS A 146 -14.29 -18.44 5.26
N ASP A 147 -15.05 -17.95 4.29
CA ASP A 147 -15.68 -18.75 3.22
C ASP A 147 -14.79 -18.87 1.96
N GLY A 148 -13.57 -18.33 1.98
CA GLY A 148 -12.59 -18.42 0.89
C GLY A 148 -12.68 -17.31 -0.16
N GLU A 149 -13.67 -16.40 -0.09
CA GLU A 149 -13.73 -15.23 -0.97
C GLU A 149 -12.59 -14.26 -0.67
N LEU A 150 -11.87 -13.82 -1.71
CA LEU A 150 -10.84 -12.78 -1.57
C LEU A 150 -11.47 -11.41 -1.32
N LEU A 151 -11.12 -10.78 -0.21
CA LEU A 151 -11.56 -9.44 0.16
C LEU A 151 -10.40 -8.45 0.03
N ALA A 152 -10.65 -7.31 -0.62
CA ALA A 152 -9.81 -6.12 -0.48
C ALA A 152 -10.28 -5.31 0.74
N PHE A 153 -9.33 -4.79 1.53
CA PHE A 153 -9.65 -4.01 2.71
C PHE A 153 -8.72 -2.80 2.87
N ALA A 154 -9.20 -1.77 3.58
CA ALA A 154 -8.41 -0.62 3.99
C ALA A 154 -8.87 -0.14 5.37
N ILE A 155 -7.95 -0.09 6.32
CA ILE A 155 -8.15 0.40 7.68
C ILE A 155 -7.25 1.62 7.86
N LEU A 156 -7.84 2.77 8.13
CA LEU A 156 -7.15 4.02 8.44
C LEU A 156 -7.60 4.50 9.82
N LEU A 157 -6.67 4.64 10.76
CA LEU A 157 -6.93 5.17 12.09
C LEU A 157 -6.03 6.38 12.33
N ASN A 158 -6.64 7.52 12.63
CA ASN A 158 -5.95 8.77 12.98
C ASN A 158 -6.43 9.21 14.36
N ASP A 159 -5.53 9.28 15.32
CA ASP A 159 -5.80 9.81 16.66
C ASP A 159 -4.49 10.29 17.30
N PRO A 160 -4.24 11.61 17.37
CA PRO A 160 -2.99 12.16 17.91
C PRO A 160 -2.81 11.91 19.41
N GLN A 161 -3.85 11.49 20.13
CA GLN A 161 -3.77 11.22 21.57
C GLN A 161 -3.43 9.76 21.87
N VAL A 162 -3.50 8.87 20.87
CA VAL A 162 -3.31 7.44 21.07
C VAL A 162 -1.94 7.01 20.57
N LYS A 163 -1.19 6.32 21.43
CA LYS A 163 0.11 5.74 21.07
C LYS A 163 -0.03 4.74 19.92
N TYR A 164 0.90 4.82 18.98
CA TYR A 164 0.99 3.94 17.80
C TYR A 164 0.81 2.44 18.11
N GLY A 165 1.45 1.92 19.18
CA GLY A 165 1.32 0.50 19.55
C GLY A 165 -0.11 0.08 19.88
N LYS A 166 -0.88 0.95 20.56
CA LYS A 166 -2.29 0.70 20.88
C LYS A 166 -3.16 0.75 19.62
N MET A 167 -2.94 1.74 18.77
CA MET A 167 -3.60 1.88 17.46
C MET A 167 -3.36 0.64 16.58
N THR A 168 -2.12 0.17 16.52
CA THR A 168 -1.74 -1.03 15.77
C THR A 168 -2.47 -2.28 16.27
N GLY A 169 -2.62 -2.41 17.60
CA GLY A 169 -3.42 -3.47 18.20
C GLY A 169 -4.89 -3.47 17.75
N TRP A 170 -5.51 -2.29 17.66
CA TRP A 170 -6.89 -2.16 17.15
C TRP A 170 -6.98 -2.46 15.65
N VAL A 171 -6.03 -1.97 14.85
CA VAL A 171 -5.95 -2.30 13.42
C VAL A 171 -5.84 -3.81 13.22
N ASP A 172 -5.02 -4.51 14.03
CA ASP A 172 -4.89 -5.96 13.96
C ASP A 172 -6.15 -6.70 14.44
N GLN A 173 -6.92 -6.14 15.38
CA GLN A 173 -8.21 -6.71 15.78
C GLN A 173 -9.24 -6.57 14.65
N ILE A 174 -9.33 -5.40 14.02
CA ILE A 174 -10.24 -5.17 12.89
C ILE A 174 -9.86 -6.08 11.70
N ALA A 175 -8.57 -6.19 11.37
CA ALA A 175 -8.09 -7.05 10.30
C ALA A 175 -8.45 -8.53 10.53
N ARG A 176 -8.37 -9.01 11.78
CA ARG A 176 -8.85 -10.36 12.15
C ARG A 176 -10.37 -10.48 11.96
N GLY A 177 -11.13 -9.47 12.37
CA GLY A 177 -12.57 -9.45 12.14
C GLY A 177 -12.95 -9.54 10.66
N ILE A 178 -12.22 -8.84 9.78
CA ILE A 178 -12.44 -8.88 8.32
C ILE A 178 -12.18 -10.28 7.76
N ARG A 179 -11.08 -10.91 8.18
CA ARG A 179 -10.75 -12.29 7.81
C ARG A 179 -11.86 -13.28 8.21
N ASP A 180 -12.50 -13.03 9.34
CA ASP A 180 -13.52 -13.92 9.90
C ASP A 180 -14.94 -13.63 9.34
N ILE A 181 -15.09 -12.69 8.39
CA ILE A 181 -16.35 -12.42 7.69
C ILE A 181 -16.84 -13.68 6.97
N THR A 182 -18.15 -13.90 7.05
CA THR A 182 -18.88 -14.93 6.30
C THR A 182 -20.04 -14.28 5.55
N ARG A 183 -20.29 -14.69 4.31
CA ARG A 183 -21.48 -14.28 3.54
C ARG A 183 -22.51 -15.42 3.60
N LYS A 184 -23.20 -15.55 4.74
CA LYS A 184 -24.44 -16.34 4.80
C LYS A 184 -25.60 -15.53 4.26
#